data_AF-A0A7V9GV48-F1
#
_entry.id   AF-A0A7V9GV48-F1
#
_cell.length_a   1.000
_cell.length_b   1.000
_cell.length_c   1.000
_cell.angle_alpha   90.00
_cell.angle_beta   90.00
_cell.angle_gamma   90.00
#
_symmetry.space_group_name_H-M   'P 1'
#
loop_
_entity.id
_entity.type
_entity.pdbx_description
1 polymer ?
#
loop_
_entity_poly.entity_id
_entity_poly.type
_entity_poly.pdbx_seq_one_letter_code
_entity_poly.pdbx_strand_id
1 'polypeptide(L)' 'MLDLLRELMDAAQGRVDYAEARHVGTRSEELSTRNGRVASIDLDEASGFGIR' A
#
# COMPACT_ATOMS: atom_id res chain seq x y z
N MET A 1 8.19 -8.39 -5.42
CA MET A 1 7.71 -7.73 -4.18
C MET A 1 8.40 -8.29 -2.95
N LEU A 2 8.38 -9.62 -2.75
CA LEU A 2 9.12 -10.27 -1.66
C LEU A 2 10.64 -10.02 -1.75
N ASP A 3 11.19 -9.96 -2.97
CA ASP A 3 12.63 -9.74 -3.18
C ASP A 3 13.06 -8.33 -2.76
N LEU A 4 12.27 -7.31 -3.12
CA LEU A 4 12.51 -5.94 -2.66
C LEU A 4 12.46 -5.84 -1.13
N LEU A 5 11.50 -6.53 -0.49
CA LEU A 5 11.41 -6.56 0.97
C LEU A 5 12.65 -7.20 1.60
N ARG A 6 13.16 -8.28 1.00
CA ARG A 6 14.41 -8.92 1.43
C ARG A 6 15.60 -7.99 1.28
N GLU A 7 15.77 -7.36 0.12
CA GLU A 7 16.85 -6.39 -0.10
C GLU A 7 16.85 -5.26 0.95
N LEU A 8 15.67 -4.74 1.28
CA LEU A 8 15.53 -3.67 2.27
C LEU A 8 15.87 -4.13 3.69
N MET A 9 15.46 -5.34 4.08
CA MET A 9 15.79 -5.90 5.40
C MET A 9 17.26 -6.32 5.50
N ASP A 10 17.82 -6.89 4.43
CA ASP A 10 19.24 -7.23 4.34
C ASP A 10 20.11 -5.96 4.46
N ALA A 11 19.67 -4.84 3.88
CA ALA A 11 20.35 -3.56 4.01
C ALA A 11 20.35 -3.01 5.45
N ALA A 12 19.31 -3.32 6.24
CA ALA A 12 19.20 -2.92 7.64
C ALA A 12 19.94 -3.88 8.59
N GLN A 13 20.18 -5.12 8.17
CA GLN A 13 20.77 -6.18 8.99
C GLN A 13 22.12 -5.75 9.60
N GLY A 14 22.21 -5.83 10.93
CA GLY A 14 23.43 -5.51 11.68
C GLY A 14 23.80 -4.03 11.71
N ARG A 15 22.96 -3.15 11.14
CA ARG A 15 23.16 -1.68 11.15
C ARG A 15 22.20 -0.97 12.11
N VAL A 16 21.12 -1.64 12.49
CA VAL A 16 20.11 -1.12 13.40
C VAL A 16 19.71 -2.21 14.41
N ASP A 17 19.23 -1.79 15.58
CA ASP A 17 18.74 -2.69 16.61
C ASP A 17 17.38 -3.34 16.23
N TYR A 18 16.63 -2.68 15.34
CA TYR A 18 15.33 -3.14 14.87
C TYR A 18 15.01 -2.59 13.48
N ALA A 19 14.40 -3.42 12.64
CA ALA A 19 13.82 -3.02 11.36
C ALA A 19 12.51 -3.78 11.12
N GLU A 20 11.49 -3.09 10.60
CA GLU A 20 10.23 -3.68 10.16
C GLU A 20 9.93 -3.24 8.74
N ALA A 21 9.53 -4.18 7.88
CA ALA A 21 8.90 -3.86 6.61
C ALA A 21 7.49 -4.46 6.55
N ARG A 22 6.53 -3.61 6.20
CA ARG A 22 5.12 -3.97 6.08
C ARG A 22 4.61 -3.68 4.68
N HIS A 23 4.12 -4.71 4.01
CA HIS A 23 3.35 -4.53 2.79
C HIS A 23 1.94 -4.03 3.12
N VAL A 24 1.50 -2.97 2.45
CA VAL A 24 0.15 -2.42 2.57
C VAL A 24 -0.46 -2.34 1.18
N GLY A 25 -1.62 -2.96 1.01
CA GLY A 25 -2.48 -2.80 -0.16
C GLY A 25 -3.77 -2.14 0.28
N THR A 26 -4.25 -1.17 -0.49
CA THR A 26 -5.53 -0.50 -0.29
C THR A 26 -6.34 -0.57 -1.57
N ARG A 27 -7.64 -0.87 -1.42
CA ARG A 27 -8.62 -0.77 -2.49
C ARG A 27 -9.80 0.03 -1.98
N SER A 28 -10.22 1.03 -2.75
CA SER A 28 -11.37 1.87 -2.44
C SER A 28 -12.28 1.97 -3.66
N GLU A 29 -13.58 1.88 -3.40
CA GLU A 29 -14.63 2.07 -4.38
C GLU A 29 -15.47 3.27 -3.94
N GLU A 30 -15.63 4.24 -4.84
CA GLU A 30 -16.46 5.42 -4.63
C GLU A 30 -17.61 5.43 -5.64
N LEU A 31 -18.84 5.57 -5.13
CA LEU A 31 -20.06 5.69 -5.93
C LEU A 31 -20.72 7.02 -5.59
N SER A 32 -20.85 7.89 -6.58
CA SER A 32 -21.59 9.14 -6.43
C SER A 32 -22.90 9.10 -7.21
N THR A 33 -23.96 9.69 -6.67
CA THR A 33 -25.24 9.86 -7.36
C THR A 33 -25.64 11.33 -7.39
N ARG A 34 -26.29 11.74 -8.48
CA ARG A 34 -26.83 13.09 -8.66
C ARG A 34 -28.22 13.00 -9.27
N ASN A 35 -29.20 13.60 -8.61
CA ASN A 35 -30.61 13.61 -9.04
C ASN A 35 -31.18 12.21 -9.31
N GLY A 36 -30.87 11.24 -8.43
CA GLY A 36 -31.35 9.86 -8.55
C GLY A 36 -30.70 9.03 -9.66
N ARG A 37 -29.65 9.56 -10.31
CA ARG A 37 -28.84 8.84 -11.31
C ARG A 37 -27.42 8.70 -10.83
N VAL A 38 -26.75 7.62 -11.20
CA VAL A 38 -25.31 7.46 -10.94
C VAL A 38 -24.56 8.56 -11.67
N ALA A 39 -23.67 9.25 -10.95
CA ALA A 39 -22.86 10.34 -11.45
C ALA A 39 -21.42 9.90 -11.72
N SER A 40 -20.80 9.15 -10.82
CA SER A 40 -19.50 8.50 -11.02
C SER A 40 -19.41 7.17 -10.28
N ILE A 41 -18.54 6.30 -10.79
CA ILE A 41 -18.07 5.09 -10.14
C ILE A 41 -16.56 5.09 -10.31
N ASP A 42 -15.84 5.21 -9.21
CA ASP A 42 -14.40 5.29 -9.20
C ASP A 42 -13.84 4.12 -8.39
N LEU A 43 -12.80 3.49 -8.92
CA LEU A 43 -12.08 2.38 -8.29
C LEU A 43 -10.62 2.79 -8.20
N ASP A 44 -10.11 2.86 -6.98
CA ASP A 44 -8.71 3.12 -6.72
C ASP A 44 -8.06 1.90 -6.07
N GLU A 45 -6.89 1.55 -6.58
CA GLU A 45 -6.03 0.51 -6.04
C GLU A 45 -4.63 1.08 -5.83
N ALA A 46 -4.08 0.90 -4.64
CA ALA A 46 -2.72 1.28 -4.32
C ALA A 46 -2.04 0.18 -3.51
N SER A 47 -0.73 0.05 -3.68
CA SER A 47 0.10 -0.87 -2.90
C SER A 47 1.47 -0.28 -2.65
N GLY A 48 2.08 -0.67 -1.54
CA GLY A 48 3.40 -0.17 -1.17
C GLY A 48 3.95 -0.83 0.09
N PHE A 49 5.12 -0.35 0.49
CA PHE A 49 5.81 -0.81 1.69
C PHE A 49 6.00 0.35 2.67
N GLY A 50 5.57 0.15 3.91
CA GLY A 50 6.02 0.96 5.03
C GLY A 50 7.27 0.33 5.64
N ILE A 51 8.31 1.14 5.88
CA ILE A 51 9.57 0.69 6.48
C ILE A 51 9.81 1.52 7.73
N ARG A 52 10.20 0.86 8.82
CA ARG A 52 10.56 1.50 10.10
C ARG A 52 11.90 0.98 10.60
#